data_AF-A0A7S7PZ59-F1
#
_entry.id   AF-A0A7S7PZ59-F1
#
_cell.length_a   1.000
_cell.length_b   1.000
_cell.length_c   1.000
_cell.angle_alpha   90.00
_cell.angle_beta   90.00
_cell.angle_gamma   90.00
#
_symmetry.space_group_name_H-M   'P 1'
#
loop_
_entity.id
_entity.type
_entity.pdbx_description
1 polymer ?
#
loop_
_entity_poly.entity_id
_entity_poly.type
_entity_poly.pdbx_seq_one_letter_code
_entity_poly.pdbx_strand_id
1 'polypeptide(L)' 'MMPQILEPPSRGSAPPIVFIGRSRRGNWVAREQSGSFGGLFVSRAQALKFALVENGRHPESIIEVTHEIELEIRTRG' A
#
# COMPACT_ATOMS: atom_id res chain seq x y z
N MET A 1 15.47 -4.09 -42.15
CA MET A 1 14.62 -3.41 -41.15
C MET A 1 15.13 -3.83 -39.78
N MET A 2 15.54 -2.88 -38.94
CA MET A 2 16.04 -3.15 -37.58
C MET A 2 14.83 -3.28 -36.64
N PRO A 3 14.77 -4.26 -35.73
CA PRO A 3 13.69 -4.32 -34.77
C PRO A 3 13.82 -3.10 -33.85
N GLN A 4 12.77 -2.29 -33.80
CA GLN A 4 12.68 -1.24 -32.80
C GLN A 4 12.54 -1.96 -31.45
N ILE A 5 13.59 -1.90 -30.64
CA ILE A 5 13.53 -2.28 -29.23
C ILE A 5 12.52 -1.31 -28.63
N LEU A 6 11.29 -1.79 -28.36
CA LEU A 6 10.28 -1.05 -27.65
C LEU A 6 10.91 -0.66 -26.30
N GLU A 7 11.35 0.58 -26.15
CA GLU A 7 11.66 1.11 -24.83
C GLU A 7 10.43 0.87 -23.96
N PRO A 8 10.57 0.17 -22.80
CA PRO A 8 9.42 -0.06 -21.93
C PRO A 8 8.80 1.29 -21.61
N PRO A 9 7.46 1.43 -21.66
CA PRO A 9 6.80 2.71 -21.42
C PRO A 9 7.39 3.26 -20.13
N SER A 10 7.90 4.50 -20.18
CA SER A 10 8.62 5.14 -19.09
C SER A 10 7.97 4.76 -17.78
N ARG A 11 8.64 3.91 -17.00
CA ARG A 11 8.10 3.40 -15.74
C ARG A 11 7.84 4.62 -14.86
N GLY A 12 6.63 5.17 -14.90
CA GLY A 12 6.07 5.83 -13.73
C GLY A 12 6.34 4.90 -12.57
N SER A 13 6.86 5.43 -11.46
CA SER A 13 7.16 4.61 -10.29
C SER A 13 5.97 3.70 -10.03
N ALA A 14 6.23 2.39 -9.86
CA ALA A 14 5.17 1.44 -9.57
C ALA A 14 4.36 1.97 -8.36
N PRO A 15 3.03 1.83 -8.38
CA PRO A 15 2.20 2.28 -7.28
C PRO A 15 2.68 1.67 -5.95
N PRO A 16 2.68 2.43 -4.85
CA PRO A 16 3.05 1.90 -3.55
C PRO A 16 2.15 0.73 -3.16
N ILE A 17 2.75 -0.38 -2.73
CA ILE A 17 2.00 -1.53 -2.22
C ILE A 17 1.56 -1.20 -0.80
N VAL A 18 0.26 -1.28 -0.53
CA VAL A 18 -0.32 -1.02 0.79
C VAL A 18 -0.97 -2.28 1.32
N PHE A 19 -0.53 -2.71 2.49
CA PHE A 19 -1.15 -3.80 3.23
C PHE A 19 -2.28 -3.26 4.10
N ILE A 20 -3.42 -3.94 4.09
CA ILE A 20 -4.50 -3.72 5.05
C ILE A 20 -4.75 -4.98 5.87
N GLY A 21 -5.08 -4.83 7.15
CA GLY A 21 -5.37 -5.98 8.01
C GLY A 21 -5.75 -5.57 9.41
N ARG A 22 -5.86 -6.53 10.32
CA ARG A 22 -6.16 -6.25 11.74
C ARG A 22 -4.90 -6.28 12.58
N SER A 23 -4.78 -5.33 13.50
CA SER A 23 -3.78 -5.36 14.55
C SER A 23 -4.18 -6.28 15.69
N ARG A 24 -3.23 -6.58 16.57
CA ARG A 24 -3.47 -7.38 17.78
C ARG A 24 -4.52 -6.76 18.71
N ARG A 25 -4.70 -5.44 18.63
CA ARG A 25 -5.73 -4.69 19.40
C ARG A 25 -7.10 -4.68 18.71
N GLY A 26 -7.22 -5.31 17.54
CA GLY A 26 -8.46 -5.41 16.77
C GLY A 26 -8.75 -4.23 15.85
N ASN A 27 -7.87 -3.22 15.80
CA ASN A 27 -7.98 -2.07 14.91
C ASN A 27 -7.64 -2.48 13.48
N TRP A 28 -8.19 -1.78 12.51
CA TRP A 28 -7.74 -1.91 11.12
C TRP A 28 -6.47 -1.09 10.91
N VAL A 29 -5.52 -1.65 10.20
CA VAL A 29 -4.27 -0.99 9.83
C VAL A 29 -4.23 -0.88 8.32
N ALA A 30 -3.77 0.28 7.82
CA ALA A 30 -3.23 0.39 6.47
C ALA A 30 -1.77 0.80 6.57
N ARG A 31 -0.87 0.11 5.90
CA ARG A 31 0.57 0.40 5.96
C ARG A 31 1.21 0.10 4.61
N GLU A 32 1.95 1.08 4.10
CA GLU A 32 2.77 0.87 2.91
C GLU A 32 3.90 -0.13 3.20
N GLN A 33 4.29 -0.93 2.21
CA GLN A 33 5.24 -2.04 2.38
C GLN A 33 6.56 -1.68 3.06
N SER A 34 7.09 -0.47 2.82
CA SER A 34 8.32 0.02 3.42
C SER A 34 8.09 0.77 4.74
N GLY A 35 6.83 0.95 5.15
CA GLY A 35 6.45 1.74 6.31
C GLY A 35 6.65 3.24 6.11
N SER A 36 6.61 3.73 4.85
CA SER A 36 6.75 5.16 4.57
C SER A 36 5.51 5.97 4.99
N PHE A 37 4.33 5.35 4.92
CA PHE A 37 3.08 5.90 5.41
C PHE A 37 2.14 4.80 5.91
N GLY A 38 1.12 5.19 6.66
CA GLY A 38 0.10 4.30 7.17
C GLY A 38 -0.81 4.96 8.19
N GLY A 39 -1.77 4.19 8.70
CA GLY A 39 -2.71 4.64 9.72
C GLY A 39 -3.45 3.51 10.43
N LEU A 40 -4.06 3.85 11.56
CA LEU A 40 -5.02 3.02 12.29
C LEU A 40 -6.44 3.50 11.99
N PHE A 41 -7.35 2.56 11.81
CA PHE A 41 -8.73 2.79 11.42
C PHE A 41 -9.67 1.93 12.26
N VAL A 42 -10.90 2.41 12.44
CA VAL A 42 -11.92 1.65 13.18
C VAL A 42 -12.59 0.59 12.31
N SER A 43 -12.49 0.69 10.97
CA SER A 43 -13.11 -0.26 10.04
C SER A 43 -12.26 -0.55 8.79
N ARG A 44 -12.50 -1.73 8.19
CA ARG A 44 -11.89 -2.17 6.93
C ARG A 44 -12.10 -1.15 5.81
N ALA A 45 -13.31 -0.63 5.71
CA ALA A 45 -13.69 0.31 4.65
C ALA A 45 -12.88 1.62 4.72
N GLN A 46 -12.60 2.11 5.94
CA GLN A 46 -11.76 3.29 6.12
C GLN A 46 -10.31 3.02 5.77
N ALA A 47 -9.74 1.89 6.22
CA ALA A 47 -8.38 1.49 5.87
C ALA A 47 -8.21 1.33 4.34
N LEU A 48 -9.19 0.71 3.68
CA LEU A 48 -9.20 0.54 2.23
C LEU A 48 -9.32 1.88 1.49
N LYS A 49 -10.21 2.78 1.95
CA LYS A 49 -10.34 4.12 1.36
C LYS A 49 -9.04 4.91 1.47
N PHE A 50 -8.39 4.87 2.63
CA PHE A 50 -7.09 5.51 2.83
C PHE A 50 -6.04 4.92 1.89
N ALA A 51 -5.89 3.59 1.86
CA ALA A 51 -4.93 2.90 1.01
C ALA A 51 -5.09 3.26 -0.48
N LEU A 52 -6.34 3.32 -0.97
CA LEU A 52 -6.66 3.73 -2.35
C LEU A 52 -6.27 5.17 -2.65
N VAL A 53 -6.40 6.09 -1.70
CA VAL A 53 -6.03 7.50 -1.94
C VAL A 53 -4.50 7.63 -1.97
N GLU A 54 -3.82 7.08 -0.97
CA GLU A 54 -2.37 7.24 -0.83
C GLU A 54 -1.56 6.49 -1.88
N ASN A 55 -2.07 5.36 -2.39
CA ASN A 55 -1.37 4.60 -3.42
C ASN A 55 -1.62 5.07 -4.87
N GLY A 56 -2.31 6.20 -5.06
CA GLY A 56 -2.61 6.74 -6.39
C GLY A 56 -3.84 6.11 -7.06
N ARG A 57 -4.76 5.51 -6.30
CA ARG A 57 -6.00 4.86 -6.77
C ARG A 57 -5.76 3.57 -7.55
N HIS A 58 -4.77 2.80 -7.10
CA HIS A 58 -4.38 1.51 -7.67
C HIS A 58 -4.88 0.35 -6.78
N PRO A 59 -6.14 -0.11 -6.92
CA PRO A 59 -6.69 -1.18 -6.09
C PRO A 59 -5.89 -2.50 -6.16
N GLU A 60 -5.26 -2.77 -7.29
CA GLU A 60 -4.39 -3.94 -7.52
C GLU A 60 -3.13 -3.95 -6.63
N SER A 61 -2.77 -2.79 -6.08
CA SER A 61 -1.63 -2.63 -5.16
C SER A 61 -2.05 -2.61 -3.69
N ILE A 62 -3.27 -3.06 -3.40
CA ILE A 62 -3.76 -3.22 -2.03
C ILE A 62 -3.89 -4.70 -1.71
N ILE A 63 -3.20 -5.13 -0.67
CA ILE A 63 -3.19 -6.53 -0.24
C ILE A 63 -3.82 -6.60 1.15
N GLU A 64 -4.96 -7.27 1.26
CA GLU A 64 -5.52 -7.61 2.56
C GLU A 64 -4.82 -8.85 3.12
N VAL A 65 -4.18 -8.68 4.28
CA VAL A 65 -3.47 -9.76 4.96
C VAL A 65 -4.38 -10.43 5.98
N THR A 66 -4.31 -11.76 6.04
CA THR A 66 -5.05 -12.58 7.01
C THR A 66 -4.36 -12.67 8.37
N HIS A 67 -3.07 -12.35 8.42
CA HIS A 67 -2.26 -12.35 9.62
C HIS A 67 -2.27 -10.98 10.30
N GLU A 68 -1.91 -10.92 11.58
CA GLU A 68 -1.82 -9.68 12.33
C GLU A 68 -0.81 -8.71 11.67
N ILE A 69 -1.20 -7.45 11.56
CA ILE A 69 -0.33 -6.36 11.05
C ILE A 69 -0.38 -5.18 12.01
N GLU A 70 0.77 -4.63 12.32
CA GLU A 70 0.91 -3.46 13.19
C GLU A 70 1.32 -2.22 12.39
N LEU A 71 0.89 -1.05 12.88
CA LEU A 71 1.30 0.22 12.29
C LEU A 71 2.75 0.50 12.69
N GLU A 72 3.67 0.20 11.80
CA GLU A 72 5.11 0.48 11.95
C GLU A 72 5.52 1.47 10.86
N ILE A 73 5.78 2.71 11.26
CA ILE A 73 6.22 3.78 10.37
C ILE A 73 7.70 4.01 10.58
N ARG A 74 8.45 4.12 9.48
CA ARG A 74 9.86 4.50 9.54
C ARG A 74 9.96 5.96 9.96
N THR A 75 10.42 6.20 11.18
CA THR A 75 10.89 7.53 11.57
C THR A 75 12.17 7.80 10.80
N ARG A 76 12.19 8.85 9.97
CA ARG A 76 13.47 9.35 9.42
C ARG A 76 14.25 9.97 10.59
N GLY A 77 15.35 9.32 10.98
CA GLY A 77 16.33 9.87 11.92
C GLY A 77 17.17 10.98 11.30
#